data_AF-A0A8B9PRR8-F1
#
_entry.id   AF-A0A8B9PRR8-F1
#
_cell.length_a   1.000
_cell.length_b   1.000
_cell.length_c   1.000
_cell.angle_alpha   90.00
_cell.angle_beta   90.00
_cell.angle_gamma   90.00
#
_symmetry.space_group_name_H-M   'P 1'
#
loop_
_entity.id
_entity.type
_entity.pdbx_description
1 polymer ?
#
loop_
_entity_poly.entity_id
_entity_poly.type
_entity_poly.pdbx_seq_one_letter_code
_entity_poly.pdbx_strand_id
1 'polypeptide(L)'
;METRTSSYPDSLRAPAWLFTLRLPSRGRGLRAVGGARAGAGHWAGRRPASRTAACGRVAPPAAMSAAFRKAAKSGQRPHRERAQPAARRKLGLLEKKKDYRLRADDYRKKQSALRALQRAALDRNPDEFYFRMTRARLQDGVHIIKQPKDEVTPEQVKVMRTQDLKYVEMKRVAEAKKIERLKSELHLLDAEGKQSNKHVFFFDTKKEVQEFDIATHLNTVPELVDRVYNRPTIATLQKESLKGATDPAHLKKLAQQRKNQYDLLKQRIEREKTMFVIAQKIQTRKDLLDKTQKVKVKKETTNGPAIYKFKFQRKR
;
A
#
# COMPACT_ATOMS: atom_id res chain seq x y z
N MET A 1 -33.25 -27.29 -12.04
CA MET A 1 -32.42 -26.19 -12.57
C MET A 1 -31.91 -25.38 -11.39
N GLU A 2 -30.69 -25.69 -10.98
CA GLU A 2 -30.04 -25.14 -9.79
C GLU A 2 -29.38 -23.79 -10.12
N THR A 3 -29.84 -22.71 -9.53
CA THR A 3 -29.17 -21.40 -9.61
C THR A 3 -28.26 -21.22 -8.41
N ARG A 4 -26.96 -21.43 -8.63
CA ARG A 4 -25.88 -21.17 -7.66
C ARG A 4 -25.75 -19.68 -7.36
N THR A 5 -26.01 -19.29 -6.13
CA THR A 5 -25.61 -18.02 -5.53
C THR A 5 -24.09 -18.02 -5.27
N SER A 6 -23.36 -17.13 -5.93
CA SER A 6 -21.93 -16.91 -5.70
C SER A 6 -21.75 -15.77 -4.69
N SER A 7 -21.44 -16.14 -3.45
CA SER A 7 -21.00 -15.25 -2.38
C SER A 7 -19.47 -15.23 -2.34
N TYR A 8 -18.85 -14.09 -2.68
CA TYR A 8 -17.43 -13.85 -2.45
C TYR A 8 -17.24 -13.16 -1.08
N PRO A 9 -16.21 -13.53 -0.29
CA PRO A 9 -15.96 -12.91 1.01
C PRO A 9 -15.17 -11.59 0.88
N ASP A 10 -15.69 -10.58 1.55
CA ASP A 10 -15.04 -9.29 1.83
C ASP A 10 -13.74 -9.49 2.62
N SER A 11 -12.64 -8.97 2.09
CA SER A 11 -11.37 -8.90 2.81
C SER A 11 -10.72 -7.51 2.64
N LEU A 12 -10.44 -6.91 3.80
CA LEU A 12 -9.35 -5.97 4.10
C LEU A 12 -9.50 -4.50 3.63
N ARG A 13 -10.08 -3.68 4.52
CA ARG A 13 -9.82 -2.24 4.62
C ARG A 13 -8.43 -2.00 5.22
N ALA A 14 -7.55 -1.33 4.47
CA ALA A 14 -6.33 -0.71 4.98
C ALA A 14 -6.55 0.81 5.24
N PRO A 15 -5.84 1.43 6.20
CA PRO A 15 -6.06 2.82 6.59
C PRO A 15 -5.41 3.82 5.62
N ALA A 16 -6.13 4.91 5.35
CA ALA A 16 -5.71 6.02 4.51
C ALA A 16 -4.60 6.85 5.18
N TRP A 17 -3.46 6.98 4.51
CA TRP A 17 -2.40 7.91 4.88
C TRP A 17 -2.72 9.30 4.29
N LEU A 18 -2.83 10.30 5.16
CA LEU A 18 -2.98 11.71 4.81
C LEU A 18 -1.68 12.25 4.20
N PHE A 19 -1.66 12.44 2.88
CA PHE A 19 -0.61 13.20 2.19
C PHE A 19 -1.01 14.68 2.14
N THR A 20 -0.38 15.50 2.96
CA THR A 20 -0.48 16.97 2.92
C THR A 20 0.42 17.51 1.80
N LEU A 21 -0.18 18.06 0.74
CA LEU A 21 0.54 18.78 -0.32
C LEU A 21 0.83 20.22 0.14
N ARG A 22 2.11 20.50 0.37
CA ARG A 22 2.67 21.83 0.66
C ARG A 22 2.85 22.60 -0.66
N LEU A 23 2.16 23.73 -0.80
CA LEU A 23 2.31 24.67 -1.93
C LEU A 23 3.66 25.41 -1.85
N PRO A 24 4.41 25.59 -2.96
CA PRO A 24 5.58 26.44 -2.98
C PRO A 24 5.22 27.93 -3.21
N SER A 25 6.03 28.78 -2.58
CA SER A 25 5.96 30.24 -2.54
C SER A 25 6.28 30.87 -3.90
N ARG A 26 5.60 31.99 -4.20
CA ARG A 26 5.83 32.81 -5.40
C ARG A 26 7.15 33.57 -5.27
N GLY A 27 8.09 33.28 -6.16
CA GLY A 27 9.31 34.06 -6.41
C GLY A 27 9.14 35.09 -7.53
N ARG A 28 9.86 36.21 -7.37
CA ARG A 28 10.05 37.39 -8.24
C ARG A 28 10.28 36.97 -9.70
N GLY A 29 9.71 37.62 -10.72
CA GLY A 29 9.96 39.01 -11.10
C GLY A 29 11.15 39.10 -12.05
N LEU A 30 10.94 38.87 -13.35
CA LEU A 30 11.91 39.14 -14.42
C LEU A 30 11.19 39.75 -15.63
N ARG A 31 11.68 40.93 -16.03
CA ARG A 31 11.32 41.68 -17.24
C ARG A 31 11.77 40.91 -18.48
N ALA A 32 10.96 40.94 -19.53
CA ALA A 32 11.41 40.73 -20.89
C ALA A 32 10.88 41.88 -21.76
N VAL A 33 11.84 42.57 -22.39
CA VAL A 33 11.70 43.60 -23.40
C VAL A 33 11.48 42.91 -24.76
N GLY A 34 10.61 43.45 -25.59
CA GLY A 34 10.46 42.98 -26.98
C GLY A 34 9.20 43.51 -27.63
N GLY A 35 9.30 44.68 -28.25
CA GLY A 35 8.21 45.30 -29.01
C GLY A 35 8.00 44.63 -30.37
N ALA A 36 6.74 44.51 -30.76
CA ALA A 36 6.33 44.35 -32.15
C ALA A 36 5.11 45.27 -32.38
N ARG A 37 5.33 46.32 -33.18
CA ARG A 37 4.30 47.22 -33.68
C ARG A 37 3.50 46.49 -34.77
N ALA A 38 2.18 46.45 -34.63
CA ALA A 38 1.27 46.24 -35.75
C ALA A 38 0.18 47.31 -35.65
N GLY A 39 0.19 48.23 -36.62
CA GLY A 39 -0.79 49.31 -36.73
C GLY A 39 -2.13 48.76 -37.19
N ALA A 40 -3.19 49.11 -36.46
CA ALA A 40 -4.57 48.89 -36.89
C ALA A 40 -5.18 50.26 -37.25
N GLY A 41 -5.47 50.43 -38.54
CA GLY A 41 -6.09 51.61 -39.11
C GLY A 41 -7.47 51.87 -38.51
N HIS A 42 -7.72 53.14 -38.21
CA HIS A 42 -9.03 53.66 -37.82
C HIS A 42 -9.95 53.70 -39.04
N TRP A 43 -11.05 52.95 -39.00
CA TRP A 43 -12.20 53.17 -39.88
C TRP A 43 -13.28 53.92 -39.07
N ALA A 44 -13.39 55.22 -39.34
CA ALA A 44 -14.40 56.11 -38.77
C ALA A 44 -15.76 55.89 -39.45
N GLY A 45 -16.61 55.04 -38.85
CA GLY A 45 -18.03 54.96 -39.19
C GLY A 45 -18.82 56.04 -38.48
N ARG A 46 -19.29 57.05 -39.22
CA ARG A 46 -20.22 58.09 -38.73
C ARG A 46 -21.54 57.43 -38.29
N ARG A 47 -21.91 57.61 -37.01
CA ARG A 47 -23.28 57.34 -36.52
C ARG A 47 -24.14 58.59 -36.75
N PRO A 48 -25.39 58.47 -37.23
CA PRO A 48 -26.27 59.62 -37.38
C PRO A 48 -26.79 60.08 -36.02
N ALA A 49 -26.92 61.40 -35.88
CA ALA A 49 -27.50 62.06 -34.71
C ALA A 49 -29.00 61.78 -34.62
N SER A 50 -29.41 60.95 -33.67
CA SER A 50 -30.82 60.84 -33.27
C SER A 50 -31.12 61.87 -32.18
N ARG A 51 -32.02 62.79 -32.53
CA ARG A 51 -32.60 63.87 -31.72
C ARG A 51 -32.88 63.47 -30.27
N THR A 52 -32.31 64.22 -29.34
CA THR A 52 -32.77 64.27 -27.94
C THR A 52 -34.11 65.00 -27.89
N ALA A 53 -35.21 64.25 -27.78
CA ALA A 53 -36.46 64.81 -27.30
C ALA A 53 -36.30 65.14 -25.80
N ALA A 54 -36.46 66.41 -25.45
CA ALA A 54 -36.55 66.87 -24.08
C ALA A 54 -37.83 66.31 -23.45
N CYS A 55 -37.68 65.27 -22.64
CA CYS A 55 -38.68 64.86 -21.66
C CYS A 55 -38.02 65.04 -20.28
N GLY A 56 -38.68 65.79 -19.39
CA GLY A 56 -38.10 66.36 -18.17
C GLY A 56 -37.26 65.35 -17.37
N ARG A 57 -35.96 65.62 -17.25
CA ARG A 57 -35.11 64.95 -16.26
C ARG A 57 -35.43 65.53 -14.90
N VAL A 58 -36.24 64.81 -14.13
CA VAL A 58 -36.19 64.90 -12.66
C VAL A 58 -34.73 64.66 -12.27
N ALA A 59 -34.13 65.59 -11.53
CA ALA A 59 -32.77 65.43 -11.02
C ALA A 59 -32.67 64.08 -10.30
N PRO A 60 -31.64 63.24 -10.58
CA PRO A 60 -31.48 62.01 -9.82
C PRO A 60 -31.30 62.40 -8.34
N PRO A 61 -32.02 61.78 -7.40
CA PRO A 61 -31.85 62.10 -5.98
C PRO A 61 -30.37 61.94 -5.62
N ALA A 62 -29.84 62.91 -4.86
CA ALA A 62 -28.44 63.00 -4.48
C ALA A 62 -27.84 61.61 -4.23
N ALA A 63 -26.97 61.16 -5.12
CA ALA A 63 -26.42 59.82 -5.06
C ALA A 63 -25.52 59.72 -3.83
N MET A 64 -26.04 59.11 -2.76
CA MET A 64 -25.28 58.79 -1.54
C MET A 64 -23.90 58.24 -1.93
N SER A 65 -22.82 58.76 -1.33
CA SER A 65 -21.45 58.35 -1.63
C SER A 65 -21.30 56.83 -1.46
N ALA A 66 -20.38 56.19 -2.21
CA ALA A 66 -20.16 54.75 -2.12
C ALA A 66 -19.82 54.29 -0.68
N ALA A 67 -19.26 55.19 0.15
CA ALA A 67 -19.02 54.99 1.57
C ALA A 67 -20.33 54.89 2.36
N PHE A 68 -21.27 55.83 2.18
CA PHE A 68 -22.57 55.79 2.86
C PHE A 68 -23.46 54.64 2.36
N ARG A 69 -23.39 54.26 1.08
CA ARG A 69 -24.07 53.05 0.56
C ARG A 69 -23.53 51.75 1.16
N LYS A 70 -22.22 51.65 1.41
CA LYS A 70 -21.62 50.49 2.09
C LYS A 70 -21.94 50.48 3.59
N ALA A 71 -21.94 51.63 4.25
CA ALA A 71 -22.34 51.78 5.64
C ALA A 71 -23.84 51.49 5.87
N ALA A 72 -24.71 51.87 4.94
CA ALA A 72 -26.14 51.51 5.00
C ALA A 72 -26.37 50.00 4.73
N LYS A 73 -25.52 49.38 3.92
CA LYS A 73 -25.59 47.94 3.59
C LYS A 73 -24.87 47.04 4.59
N SER A 74 -23.96 47.57 5.42
CA SER A 74 -23.24 46.77 6.41
C SER A 74 -24.16 46.22 7.50
N GLY A 75 -25.29 46.89 7.77
CA GLY A 75 -26.36 46.39 8.65
C GLY A 75 -27.37 45.43 7.98
N GLN A 76 -27.31 45.24 6.65
CA GLN A 76 -28.23 44.32 5.96
C GLN A 76 -27.79 42.88 6.15
N ARG A 77 -28.73 42.02 6.56
CA ARG A 77 -28.47 40.59 6.72
C ARG A 77 -28.21 39.93 5.36
N PRO A 78 -27.14 39.15 5.19
CA PRO A 78 -26.89 38.45 3.94
C PRO A 78 -27.94 37.36 3.73
N HIS A 79 -28.48 37.27 2.52
CA HIS A 79 -29.35 36.16 2.13
C HIS A 79 -28.55 34.86 2.10
N ARG A 80 -28.94 33.90 2.95
CA ARG A 80 -28.32 32.58 3.00
C ARG A 80 -28.92 31.67 1.93
N GLU A 81 -28.07 30.84 1.33
CA GLU A 81 -28.50 29.87 0.32
C GLU A 81 -29.18 28.66 1.01
N ARG A 82 -30.25 28.12 0.40
CA ARG A 82 -30.98 26.96 0.93
C ARG A 82 -30.26 25.64 0.59
N ALA A 83 -30.29 24.71 1.54
CA ALA A 83 -29.78 23.34 1.36
C ALA A 83 -30.69 22.46 0.49
N GLN A 84 -30.18 21.29 0.08
CA GLN A 84 -30.96 20.26 -0.62
C GLN A 84 -32.03 19.67 0.32
N PRO A 85 -33.28 19.45 -0.13
CA PRO A 85 -34.33 18.82 0.68
C PRO A 85 -33.93 17.43 1.20
N ALA A 86 -34.32 17.10 2.43
CA ALA A 86 -33.93 15.87 3.11
C ALA A 86 -34.21 14.60 2.28
N ALA A 87 -35.40 14.51 1.68
CA ALA A 87 -35.81 13.38 0.84
C ALA A 87 -34.94 13.19 -0.42
N ARG A 88 -34.26 14.24 -0.90
CA ARG A 88 -33.41 14.22 -2.10
C ARG A 88 -31.91 14.32 -1.79
N ARG A 89 -31.51 14.18 -0.52
CA ARG A 89 -30.09 14.20 -0.11
C ARG A 89 -29.26 13.13 -0.81
N LYS A 90 -29.87 11.99 -1.19
CA LYS A 90 -29.25 10.92 -2.00
C LYS A 90 -28.62 11.43 -3.31
N LEU A 91 -29.20 12.47 -3.93
CA LEU A 91 -28.75 13.00 -5.23
C LEU A 91 -27.54 13.94 -5.12
N GLY A 92 -27.01 14.13 -3.91
CA GLY A 92 -25.90 15.03 -3.66
C GLY A 92 -26.31 16.49 -3.47
N LEU A 93 -25.35 17.39 -3.62
CA LEU A 93 -25.53 18.82 -3.41
C LEU A 93 -26.46 19.43 -4.47
N LEU A 94 -27.38 20.30 -4.03
CA LEU A 94 -28.24 21.05 -4.95
C LEU A 94 -27.42 22.13 -5.64
N GLU A 95 -27.07 21.91 -6.91
CA GLU A 95 -26.34 22.89 -7.71
C GLU A 95 -27.05 24.24 -7.73
N LYS A 96 -26.28 25.30 -7.48
CA LYS A 96 -26.73 26.69 -7.57
C LYS A 96 -26.15 27.36 -8.80
N LYS A 97 -26.53 28.63 -9.02
CA LYS A 97 -26.09 29.38 -10.20
C LYS A 97 -24.56 29.50 -10.30
N LYS A 98 -23.86 29.55 -9.16
CA LYS A 98 -22.39 29.58 -9.11
C LYS A 98 -21.82 28.25 -9.63
N ASP A 99 -22.33 27.12 -9.15
CA ASP A 99 -21.88 25.78 -9.55
C ASP A 99 -22.18 25.52 -11.04
N TYR A 100 -23.38 25.90 -11.50
CA TYR A 100 -23.76 25.83 -12.91
C TYR A 100 -22.78 26.59 -13.81
N ARG A 101 -22.36 27.79 -13.41
CA ARG A 101 -21.39 28.59 -14.18
C ARG A 101 -20.05 27.85 -14.30
N LEU A 102 -19.52 27.32 -13.18
CA LEU A 102 -18.29 26.54 -13.19
C LEU A 102 -18.38 25.30 -14.09
N ARG A 103 -19.50 24.57 -14.00
CA ARG A 103 -19.77 23.40 -14.85
C ARG A 103 -19.89 23.75 -16.33
N ALA A 104 -20.61 24.82 -16.66
CA ALA A 104 -20.78 25.29 -18.03
C ALA A 104 -19.45 25.78 -18.63
N ASP A 105 -18.64 26.48 -17.85
CA ASP A 105 -17.33 26.96 -18.29
C ASP A 105 -16.34 25.81 -18.48
N ASP A 106 -16.32 24.81 -17.60
CA ASP A 106 -15.53 23.58 -17.79
C ASP A 106 -15.95 22.80 -19.04
N TYR A 107 -17.26 22.61 -19.25
CA TYR A 107 -17.77 21.97 -20.45
C TYR A 107 -17.36 22.72 -21.72
N ARG A 108 -17.49 24.05 -21.73
CA ARG A 108 -17.07 24.89 -22.86
C ARG A 108 -15.56 24.78 -23.12
N LYS A 109 -14.73 24.77 -22.09
CA LYS A 109 -13.28 24.57 -22.22
C LYS A 109 -12.96 23.22 -22.86
N LYS A 110 -13.55 22.13 -22.35
CA LYS A 110 -13.38 20.79 -22.93
C LYS A 110 -13.85 20.71 -24.38
N GLN A 111 -15.00 21.28 -24.69
CA GLN A 111 -15.53 21.35 -26.06
C GLN A 111 -14.62 22.17 -26.98
N SER A 112 -14.08 23.30 -26.52
CA SER A 112 -13.12 24.07 -27.31
C SER A 112 -11.83 23.30 -27.59
N ALA A 113 -11.32 22.56 -26.59
CA ALA A 113 -10.13 21.73 -26.74
C ALA A 113 -10.37 20.57 -27.72
N LEU A 114 -11.50 19.88 -27.63
CA LEU A 114 -11.87 18.81 -28.56
C LEU A 114 -11.99 19.34 -29.99
N ARG A 115 -12.63 20.50 -30.19
CA ARG A 115 -12.72 21.12 -31.52
C ARG A 115 -11.35 21.51 -32.07
N ALA A 116 -10.45 22.01 -31.23
CA ALA A 116 -9.08 22.32 -31.64
C ALA A 116 -8.31 21.06 -32.04
N LEU A 117 -8.43 19.98 -31.26
CA LEU A 117 -7.83 18.67 -31.58
C LEU A 117 -8.41 18.06 -32.87
N GLN A 118 -9.72 18.18 -33.09
CA GLN A 118 -10.37 17.74 -34.32
C GLN A 118 -9.86 18.50 -35.54
N ARG A 119 -9.73 19.84 -35.46
CA ARG A 119 -9.13 20.64 -36.53
C ARG A 119 -7.69 20.23 -36.79
N ALA A 120 -6.87 20.11 -35.75
CA ALA A 120 -5.48 19.67 -35.87
C ALA A 120 -5.36 18.25 -36.49
N ALA A 121 -6.33 17.36 -36.24
CA ALA A 121 -6.37 16.04 -36.86
C ALA A 121 -6.78 16.08 -38.34
N LEU A 122 -7.70 16.97 -38.72
CA LEU A 122 -8.13 17.18 -40.11
C LEU A 122 -7.04 17.85 -40.96
N ASP A 123 -6.35 18.83 -40.38
CA ASP A 123 -5.29 19.60 -41.05
C ASP A 123 -3.92 18.88 -41.03
N ARG A 124 -3.87 17.60 -40.62
CA ARG A 124 -2.63 16.82 -40.50
C ARG A 124 -2.01 16.54 -41.87
N ASN A 125 -0.74 16.87 -42.04
CA ASN A 125 0.05 16.47 -43.21
C ASN A 125 0.49 14.99 -43.07
N PRO A 126 0.14 14.09 -44.01
CA PRO A 126 0.55 12.68 -43.95
C PRO A 126 2.07 12.48 -44.01
N ASP A 127 2.79 13.40 -44.66
CA ASP A 127 4.25 13.30 -44.90
C ASP A 127 5.09 14.03 -43.84
N GLU A 128 4.47 14.50 -42.74
CA GLU A 128 5.21 15.18 -41.68
C GLU A 128 6.19 14.23 -40.97
N PHE A 129 7.44 14.66 -40.81
CA PHE A 129 8.46 13.91 -40.09
C PHE A 129 9.08 14.74 -38.96
N TYR A 130 8.97 14.23 -37.74
CA TYR A 130 9.66 14.74 -36.56
C TYR A 130 10.70 13.73 -36.08
N PHE A 131 11.91 14.18 -35.73
CA PHE A 131 13.00 13.30 -35.26
C PHE A 131 12.60 12.41 -34.07
N ARG A 132 11.63 12.83 -33.24
CA ARG A 132 11.11 12.05 -32.11
C ARG A 132 10.34 10.80 -32.54
N MET A 133 9.83 10.74 -33.77
CA MET A 133 9.14 9.58 -34.34
C MET A 133 10.06 8.34 -34.47
N THR A 134 11.38 8.53 -34.45
CA THR A 134 12.34 7.39 -34.41
C THR A 134 12.32 6.63 -33.08
N ARG A 135 12.02 7.33 -31.97
CA ARG A 135 12.04 6.77 -30.61
C ARG A 135 10.66 6.41 -30.08
N ALA A 136 9.62 7.09 -30.57
CA ALA A 136 8.24 6.82 -30.21
C ALA A 136 7.57 5.89 -31.22
N ARG A 137 6.63 5.07 -30.77
CA ARG A 137 5.84 4.20 -31.63
C ARG A 137 4.36 4.39 -31.35
N LEU A 138 3.54 4.31 -32.38
CA LEU A 138 2.10 4.19 -32.24
C LEU A 138 1.77 2.70 -32.05
N GLN A 139 1.08 2.33 -30.98
CA GLN A 139 0.54 0.99 -30.78
C GLN A 139 -0.96 1.16 -30.53
N ASP A 140 -1.80 0.49 -31.33
CA ASP A 140 -3.26 0.54 -31.25
C ASP A 140 -3.83 1.97 -31.17
N GLY A 141 -3.22 2.92 -31.90
CA GLY A 141 -3.63 4.32 -31.93
C GLY A 141 -3.15 5.18 -30.74
N VAL A 142 -2.41 4.61 -29.78
CA VAL A 142 -1.83 5.33 -28.63
C VAL A 142 -0.33 5.52 -28.81
N HIS A 143 0.13 6.75 -28.57
CA HIS A 143 1.54 7.11 -28.68
C HIS A 143 2.33 6.61 -27.46
N ILE A 144 3.18 5.60 -27.66
CA ILE A 144 4.04 5.02 -26.63
C ILE A 144 5.47 5.51 -26.83
N ILE A 145 5.96 6.25 -25.85
CA ILE A 145 7.37 6.65 -25.77
C ILE A 145 8.14 5.48 -25.15
N LYS A 146 9.06 4.89 -25.92
CA LYS A 146 9.99 3.90 -25.35
C LYS A 146 10.85 4.58 -24.30
N GLN A 147 10.72 4.14 -23.06
CA GLN A 147 11.68 4.52 -22.02
C GLN A 147 13.04 3.91 -22.36
N PRO A 148 14.15 4.65 -22.18
CA PRO A 148 15.47 4.08 -22.33
C PRO A 148 15.59 2.91 -21.33
N LYS A 149 15.91 1.72 -21.83
CA LYS A 149 16.30 0.60 -20.98
C LYS A 149 17.81 0.69 -20.81
N ASP A 150 18.28 0.70 -19.58
CA ASP A 150 19.70 0.60 -19.32
C ASP A 150 20.19 -0.76 -19.84
N GLU A 151 21.12 -0.73 -20.79
CA GLU A 151 21.73 -1.93 -21.35
C GLU A 151 22.74 -2.48 -20.34
N VAL A 152 22.30 -3.42 -19.51
CA VAL A 152 23.17 -4.06 -18.52
C VAL A 152 23.94 -5.21 -19.18
N THR A 153 25.27 -5.16 -19.13
CA THR A 153 26.09 -6.26 -19.66
C THR A 153 25.91 -7.53 -18.83
N PRO A 154 26.05 -8.73 -19.40
CA PRO A 154 25.89 -9.98 -18.63
C PRO A 154 26.84 -10.08 -17.43
N GLU A 155 28.01 -9.46 -17.52
CA GLU A 155 28.99 -9.38 -16.43
C GLU A 155 28.50 -8.48 -15.29
N GLN A 156 27.96 -7.30 -15.61
CA GLN A 156 27.32 -6.42 -14.62
C GLN A 156 26.16 -7.13 -13.91
N VAL A 157 25.32 -7.88 -14.64
CA VAL A 157 24.24 -8.68 -14.04
C VAL A 157 24.81 -9.72 -13.06
N LYS A 158 25.94 -10.37 -13.39
CA LYS A 158 26.59 -11.36 -12.51
C LYS A 158 27.12 -10.70 -11.22
N VAL A 159 27.68 -9.50 -11.32
CA VAL A 159 28.14 -8.71 -10.16
C VAL A 159 26.95 -8.30 -9.30
N MET A 160 25.89 -7.73 -9.87
CA MET A 160 24.67 -7.33 -9.15
C MET A 160 24.06 -8.53 -8.39
N ARG A 161 23.87 -9.67 -9.06
CA ARG A 161 23.34 -10.89 -8.41
C ARG A 161 24.24 -11.42 -7.29
N THR A 162 25.56 -11.24 -7.41
CA THR A 162 26.50 -11.64 -6.35
C THR A 162 26.38 -10.74 -5.13
N GLN A 163 26.21 -9.42 -5.33
CA GLN A 163 25.96 -8.47 -4.25
C GLN A 163 24.62 -8.76 -3.55
N ASP A 164 23.55 -8.97 -4.32
CA ASP A 164 22.22 -9.30 -3.79
C ASP A 164 22.25 -10.59 -2.97
N LEU A 165 22.92 -11.64 -3.49
CA LEU A 165 23.08 -12.91 -2.78
C LEU A 165 23.78 -12.71 -1.44
N LYS A 166 24.92 -12.01 -1.44
CA LYS A 166 25.68 -11.72 -0.21
C LYS A 166 24.85 -10.94 0.80
N TYR A 167 24.06 -9.97 0.33
CA TYR A 167 23.15 -9.19 1.20
C TYR A 167 22.07 -10.08 1.82
N VAL A 168 21.41 -10.92 1.02
CA VAL A 168 20.36 -11.83 1.50
C VAL A 168 20.94 -12.85 2.48
N GLU A 169 22.12 -13.42 2.19
CA GLU A 169 22.81 -14.35 3.08
C GLU A 169 23.20 -13.72 4.41
N MET A 170 23.77 -12.51 4.39
CA MET A 170 24.09 -11.75 5.61
C MET A 170 22.83 -11.55 6.47
N LYS A 171 21.71 -11.17 5.85
CA LYS A 171 20.44 -11.02 6.57
C LYS A 171 19.90 -12.35 7.09
N ARG A 172 20.02 -13.44 6.33
CA ARG A 172 19.63 -14.79 6.76
C ARG A 172 20.42 -15.23 7.99
N VAL A 173 21.75 -15.06 7.99
CA VAL A 173 22.62 -15.39 9.14
C VAL A 173 22.25 -14.54 10.36
N ALA A 174 22.00 -13.25 10.17
CA ALA A 174 21.55 -12.38 11.27
C ALA A 174 20.20 -12.83 11.85
N GLU A 175 19.26 -13.27 11.03
CA GLU A 175 17.98 -13.82 11.51
C GLU A 175 18.15 -15.18 12.18
N ALA A 176 19.00 -16.08 11.65
CA ALA A 176 19.31 -17.36 12.27
C ALA A 176 19.87 -17.18 13.69
N LYS A 177 20.82 -16.26 13.88
CA LYS A 177 21.35 -15.91 15.21
C LYS A 177 20.28 -15.36 16.17
N LYS A 178 19.30 -14.59 15.67
CA LYS A 178 18.19 -14.11 16.49
C LYS A 178 17.22 -15.23 16.86
N ILE A 179 16.98 -16.17 15.94
CA ILE A 179 16.20 -17.38 16.21
C ILE A 179 16.89 -18.23 17.27
N GLU A 180 18.20 -18.44 17.18
CA GLU A 180 18.99 -19.18 18.18
C GLU A 180 18.90 -18.54 19.56
N ARG A 181 19.08 -17.21 19.67
CA ARG A 181 18.91 -16.48 20.93
C ARG A 181 17.51 -16.65 21.52
N LEU A 182 16.46 -16.41 20.72
CA LEU A 182 15.09 -16.59 21.18
C LEU A 182 14.77 -18.04 21.57
N LYS A 183 15.32 -19.02 20.86
CA LYS A 183 15.20 -20.44 21.23
C LYS A 183 15.93 -20.77 22.53
N SER A 184 17.05 -20.12 22.82
CA SER A 184 17.75 -20.31 24.11
C SER A 184 17.03 -19.67 25.29
N GLU A 185 16.36 -18.53 25.05
CA GLU A 185 15.55 -17.83 26.07
C GLU A 185 14.20 -18.54 26.31
N LEU A 186 13.61 -19.13 25.28
CA LEU A 186 12.30 -19.74 25.33
C LEU A 186 12.42 -21.25 25.60
N HIS A 187 11.95 -21.72 26.75
CA HIS A 187 12.08 -23.13 27.14
C HIS A 187 11.21 -24.12 26.31
N LEU A 188 10.35 -23.62 25.40
CA LEU A 188 9.48 -24.40 24.50
C LEU A 188 8.60 -25.46 25.21
N LEU A 189 8.32 -25.28 26.50
CA LEU A 189 7.61 -26.26 27.31
C LEU A 189 6.09 -26.27 27.03
N ASP A 190 5.51 -25.08 26.82
CA ASP A 190 4.08 -24.85 26.57
C ASP A 190 3.77 -24.61 25.07
N ALA A 191 4.69 -24.95 24.17
CA ALA A 191 4.49 -24.71 22.74
C ALA A 191 3.46 -25.69 22.14
N GLU A 192 2.40 -25.16 21.54
CA GLU A 192 1.43 -25.95 20.76
C GLU A 192 2.13 -26.67 19.59
N GLY A 193 1.89 -27.97 19.44
CA GLY A 193 2.52 -28.79 18.38
C GLY A 193 3.88 -29.42 18.77
N LYS A 194 4.22 -29.45 20.05
CA LYS A 194 5.36 -30.24 20.55
C LYS A 194 5.14 -31.73 20.28
N GLN A 195 6.21 -32.45 19.96
CA GLN A 195 6.19 -33.91 19.92
C GLN A 195 5.93 -34.45 21.33
N SER A 196 4.86 -35.23 21.50
CA SER A 196 4.56 -35.89 22.77
C SER A 196 5.62 -36.94 23.06
N ASN A 197 6.41 -36.71 24.11
CA ASN A 197 7.33 -37.74 24.61
C ASN A 197 6.55 -38.85 25.32
N LYS A 198 6.98 -40.10 25.15
CA LYS A 198 6.38 -41.26 25.82
C LYS A 198 7.09 -41.49 27.15
N HIS A 199 6.34 -41.53 28.25
CA HIS A 199 6.82 -41.93 29.57
C HIS A 199 6.21 -43.29 29.93
N VAL A 200 7.05 -44.30 30.20
CA VAL A 200 6.61 -45.68 30.45
C VAL A 200 6.87 -46.00 31.92
N PHE A 201 5.84 -46.50 32.61
CA PHE A 201 5.96 -47.02 33.98
C PHE A 201 6.12 -48.54 33.94
N PHE A 202 6.98 -49.07 34.81
CA PHE A 202 7.24 -50.51 34.93
C PHE A 202 6.68 -51.01 36.25
N PHE A 203 6.00 -52.14 36.22
CA PHE A 203 5.39 -52.80 37.37
C PHE A 203 5.77 -54.28 37.36
N ASP A 204 5.92 -54.85 38.55
CA ASP A 204 6.35 -56.24 38.71
C ASP A 204 5.17 -57.21 38.56
N THR A 205 3.96 -56.82 38.97
CA THR A 205 2.77 -57.66 38.83
C THR A 205 1.73 -57.07 37.89
N LYS A 206 0.98 -57.95 37.22
CA LYS A 206 -0.11 -57.56 36.29
C LYS A 206 -1.31 -56.93 36.99
N LYS A 207 -1.48 -57.18 38.30
CA LYS A 207 -2.57 -56.60 39.10
C LYS A 207 -2.34 -55.11 39.34
N GLU A 208 -1.10 -54.74 39.68
CA GLU A 208 -0.69 -53.34 39.84
C GLU A 208 -0.93 -52.52 38.56
N VAL A 209 -0.72 -53.11 37.37
CA VAL A 209 -1.00 -52.44 36.09
C VAL A 209 -2.48 -52.12 35.91
N GLN A 210 -3.40 -52.96 36.40
CA GLN A 210 -4.84 -52.75 36.24
C GLN A 210 -5.40 -51.69 37.20
N GLU A 211 -4.83 -51.59 38.40
CA GLU A 211 -5.24 -50.63 39.43
C GLU A 211 -4.46 -49.30 39.36
N PHE A 212 -3.56 -49.17 38.38
CA PHE A 212 -2.66 -48.04 38.28
C PHE A 212 -3.39 -46.72 37.97
N ASP A 213 -3.29 -45.78 38.91
CA ASP A 213 -3.66 -44.39 38.72
C ASP A 213 -2.43 -43.47 38.80
N ILE A 214 -2.35 -42.52 37.88
CA ILE A 214 -1.19 -41.64 37.71
C ILE A 214 -1.13 -40.60 38.83
N ALA A 215 -2.28 -40.09 39.28
CA ALA A 215 -2.33 -39.03 40.28
C ALA A 215 -1.85 -39.53 41.65
N THR A 216 -2.35 -40.70 42.06
CA THR A 216 -1.94 -41.38 43.29
C THR A 216 -0.47 -41.80 43.25
N HIS A 217 -0.01 -42.44 42.16
CA HIS A 217 1.38 -42.88 42.04
C HIS A 217 2.38 -41.71 42.13
N LEU A 218 2.08 -40.58 41.48
CA LEU A 218 2.95 -39.39 41.54
C LEU A 218 2.73 -38.55 42.80
N ASN A 219 1.77 -38.89 43.66
CA ASN A 219 1.36 -38.09 44.82
C ASN A 219 1.05 -36.62 44.44
N THR A 220 0.34 -36.44 43.33
CA THR A 220 -0.01 -35.12 42.77
C THR A 220 -1.52 -34.94 42.65
N VAL A 221 -1.97 -33.69 42.57
CA VAL A 221 -3.37 -33.37 42.28
C VAL A 221 -3.71 -33.74 40.83
N PRO A 222 -4.92 -34.28 40.54
CA PRO A 222 -5.33 -34.68 39.18
C PRO A 222 -5.16 -33.57 38.13
N GLU A 223 -5.38 -32.30 38.48
CA GLU A 223 -5.24 -31.15 37.58
C GLU A 223 -3.82 -30.94 37.03
N LEU A 224 -2.79 -31.43 37.74
CA LEU A 224 -1.39 -31.25 37.38
C LEU A 224 -0.82 -32.45 36.60
N VAL A 225 -1.58 -33.53 36.45
CA VAL A 225 -1.14 -34.76 35.79
C VAL A 225 -0.86 -34.54 34.30
N ASP A 226 -1.63 -33.69 33.64
CA ASP A 226 -1.47 -33.37 32.22
C ASP A 226 -0.20 -32.54 31.95
N ARG A 227 0.29 -31.79 32.94
CA ARG A 227 1.43 -30.88 32.77
C ARG A 227 2.74 -31.66 32.71
N VAL A 228 3.53 -31.56 31.64
CA VAL A 228 4.75 -32.40 31.48
C VAL A 228 5.89 -32.06 32.45
N TYR A 229 5.98 -30.84 32.93
CA TYR A 229 7.12 -30.34 33.71
C TYR A 229 6.66 -29.67 35.01
N ASN A 230 7.53 -29.66 36.02
CA ASN A 230 7.26 -29.06 37.35
C ASN A 230 5.91 -29.51 37.95
N ARG A 231 5.82 -30.80 38.31
CA ARG A 231 4.68 -31.44 38.99
C ARG A 231 5.00 -31.57 40.48
N PRO A 232 4.62 -30.60 41.34
CA PRO A 232 4.88 -30.68 42.78
C PRO A 232 4.00 -31.74 43.45
N THR A 233 4.54 -32.43 44.46
CA THR A 233 3.77 -33.35 45.29
C THR A 233 2.82 -32.61 46.21
N ILE A 234 1.79 -33.30 46.72
CA ILE A 234 0.83 -32.73 47.68
C ILE A 234 1.54 -32.17 48.92
N ALA A 235 2.57 -32.87 49.42
CA ALA A 235 3.36 -32.41 50.56
C ALA A 235 4.14 -31.12 50.25
N THR A 236 4.67 -30.97 49.03
CA THR A 236 5.35 -29.75 48.59
C THR A 236 4.36 -28.57 48.48
N LEU A 237 3.18 -28.81 47.91
CA LEU A 237 2.12 -27.79 47.80
C LEU A 237 1.65 -27.25 49.15
N GLN A 238 1.65 -28.10 50.19
CA GLN A 238 1.28 -27.70 51.55
C GLN A 238 2.38 -26.91 52.28
N LYS A 239 3.66 -27.18 51.96
CA LYS A 239 4.81 -26.63 52.68
C LYS A 239 5.36 -25.34 52.06
N GLU A 240 5.34 -25.22 50.74
CA GLU A 240 6.01 -24.13 50.04
C GLU A 240 5.06 -22.96 49.72
N SER A 241 5.54 -21.74 49.90
CA SER A 241 4.85 -20.53 49.44
C SER A 241 5.12 -20.29 47.95
N LEU A 242 4.08 -19.85 47.23
CA LEU A 242 4.18 -19.58 45.79
C LEU A 242 5.16 -18.43 45.51
N LYS A 243 6.20 -18.71 44.71
CA LYS A 243 7.13 -17.70 44.22
C LYS A 243 6.64 -17.18 42.86
N GLY A 244 6.05 -15.99 42.84
CA GLY A 244 5.62 -15.33 41.60
C GLY A 244 4.39 -14.45 41.79
N ALA A 245 3.88 -13.91 40.68
CA ALA A 245 2.63 -13.14 40.68
C ALA A 245 1.43 -14.08 40.82
N THR A 246 0.60 -13.88 41.83
CA THR A 246 -0.63 -14.63 42.09
C THR A 246 -1.86 -13.98 41.46
N ASP A 247 -1.80 -12.67 41.22
CA ASP A 247 -2.93 -11.90 40.70
C ASP A 247 -3.36 -12.38 39.30
N PRO A 248 -4.66 -12.62 39.07
CA PRO A 248 -5.16 -13.13 37.80
C PRO A 248 -4.87 -12.18 36.63
N ALA A 249 -4.86 -10.87 36.87
CA ALA A 249 -4.52 -9.87 35.87
C ALA A 249 -3.03 -9.94 35.47
N HIS A 250 -2.13 -10.16 36.43
CA HIS A 250 -0.70 -10.32 36.16
C HIS A 250 -0.42 -11.63 35.43
N LEU A 251 -1.07 -12.73 35.81
CA LEU A 251 -0.97 -14.01 35.11
C LEU A 251 -1.41 -13.91 33.64
N LYS A 252 -2.50 -13.21 33.35
CA LYS A 252 -2.95 -12.96 31.96
C LYS A 252 -1.92 -12.16 31.16
N LYS A 253 -1.30 -11.13 31.77
CA LYS A 253 -0.23 -10.35 31.13
C LYS A 253 0.99 -11.22 30.81
N LEU A 254 1.42 -12.09 31.74
CA LEU A 254 2.52 -13.03 31.52
C LEU A 254 2.20 -14.04 30.42
N ALA A 255 0.98 -14.59 30.40
CA ALA A 255 0.54 -15.48 29.33
C ALA A 255 0.57 -14.79 27.96
N GLN A 256 0.10 -13.53 27.88
CA GLN A 256 0.15 -12.75 26.65
C GLN A 256 1.60 -12.47 26.21
N GLN A 257 2.48 -12.11 27.14
CA GLN A 257 3.90 -11.92 26.85
C GLN A 257 4.53 -13.20 26.30
N ARG A 258 4.28 -14.35 26.93
CA ARG A 258 4.73 -15.66 26.44
C ARG A 258 4.24 -15.93 25.02
N LYS A 259 2.94 -15.75 24.77
CA LYS A 259 2.34 -15.93 23.43
C LYS A 259 3.02 -15.04 22.38
N ASN A 260 3.24 -13.77 22.69
CA ASN A 260 3.93 -12.84 21.79
C ASN A 260 5.36 -13.31 21.45
N GLN A 261 6.09 -13.91 22.40
CA GLN A 261 7.44 -14.45 22.14
C GLN A 261 7.41 -15.67 21.21
N TYR A 262 6.44 -16.57 21.40
CA TYR A 262 6.23 -17.70 20.47
C TYR A 262 5.83 -17.23 19.08
N ASP A 263 4.93 -16.25 18.97
CA ASP A 263 4.51 -15.66 17.69
C ASP A 263 5.69 -14.98 16.98
N LEU A 264 6.51 -14.23 17.72
CA LEU A 264 7.74 -13.62 17.20
C LEU A 264 8.72 -14.68 16.68
N LEU A 265 8.93 -15.76 17.45
CA LEU A 265 9.80 -16.85 17.05
C LEU A 265 9.29 -17.53 15.76
N LYS A 266 7.97 -17.79 15.67
CA LYS A 266 7.32 -18.36 14.49
C LYS A 266 7.53 -17.47 13.25
N GLN A 267 7.25 -16.17 13.36
CA GLN A 267 7.45 -15.22 12.28
C GLN A 267 8.92 -15.16 11.81
N ARG A 268 9.88 -15.22 12.75
CA ARG A 268 11.30 -15.25 12.40
C ARG A 268 11.70 -16.53 11.66
N ILE A 269 11.20 -17.68 12.10
CA ILE A 269 11.44 -18.97 11.41
C ILE A 269 10.86 -18.92 9.99
N GLU A 270 9.65 -18.40 9.81
CA GLU A 270 9.05 -18.21 8.49
C GLU A 270 9.87 -17.24 7.64
N ARG A 271 10.34 -16.14 8.21
CA ARG A 271 11.21 -15.18 7.53
C ARG A 271 12.52 -15.84 7.10
N GLU A 272 13.19 -16.60 7.96
CA GLU A 272 14.43 -17.32 7.59
C GLU A 272 14.18 -18.26 6.40
N LYS A 273 13.11 -19.05 6.44
CA LYS A 273 12.70 -19.93 5.32
C LYS A 273 12.49 -19.15 4.03
N THR A 274 11.80 -18.01 4.08
CA THR A 274 11.59 -17.18 2.88
C THR A 274 12.91 -16.64 2.33
N MET A 275 13.82 -16.17 3.19
CA MET A 275 15.13 -15.68 2.79
C MET A 275 16.01 -16.81 2.21
N PHE A 276 15.90 -18.02 2.76
CA PHE A 276 16.58 -19.20 2.24
C PHE A 276 16.12 -19.53 0.80
N VAL A 277 14.82 -19.53 0.54
CA VAL A 277 14.28 -19.76 -0.80
C VAL A 277 14.71 -18.65 -1.77
N ILE A 278 14.69 -17.39 -1.34
CA ILE A 278 15.16 -16.26 -2.15
C ILE A 278 16.65 -16.41 -2.50
N ALA A 279 17.50 -16.75 -1.51
CA ALA A 279 18.92 -16.97 -1.73
C ALA A 279 19.16 -18.08 -2.76
N GLN A 280 18.45 -19.21 -2.65
CA GLN A 280 18.53 -20.29 -3.63
C GLN A 280 18.09 -19.85 -5.04
N LYS A 281 17.05 -19.04 -5.15
CA LYS A 281 16.58 -18.48 -6.44
C LYS A 281 17.61 -17.54 -7.07
N ILE A 282 18.24 -16.69 -6.26
CA ILE A 282 19.30 -15.78 -6.76
C ILE A 282 20.52 -16.59 -7.19
N GLN A 283 20.94 -17.57 -6.38
CA GLN A 283 22.06 -18.46 -6.67
C GLN A 283 21.83 -19.22 -7.99
N THR A 284 20.67 -19.87 -8.14
CA THR A 284 20.35 -20.57 -9.41
C THR A 284 20.36 -19.61 -10.59
N ARG A 285 19.78 -18.40 -10.48
CA ARG A 285 19.85 -17.40 -11.56
C ARG A 285 21.28 -16.97 -11.87
N LYS A 286 22.16 -16.87 -10.87
CA LYS A 286 23.58 -16.57 -11.07
C LYS A 286 24.28 -17.72 -11.81
N ASP A 287 24.05 -18.96 -11.42
CA ASP A 287 24.62 -20.15 -12.07
C ASP A 287 24.11 -20.33 -13.52
N LEU A 288 22.88 -19.88 -13.79
CA LEU A 288 22.32 -19.85 -15.15
C LEU A 288 22.97 -18.83 -16.07
N LEU A 289 23.78 -17.89 -15.57
CA LEU A 289 24.56 -16.99 -16.43
C LEU A 289 25.80 -17.69 -17.01
N ASP A 290 26.24 -18.81 -16.44
CA ASP A 290 27.36 -19.56 -16.98
C ASP A 290 26.97 -20.22 -18.32
N LYS A 291 27.92 -20.27 -19.26
CA LYS A 291 27.73 -20.76 -20.64
C LYS A 291 27.56 -22.29 -20.73
N THR A 292 27.47 -22.99 -19.61
CA THR A 292 27.31 -24.45 -19.57
C THR A 292 25.96 -24.88 -20.15
N GLN A 293 25.96 -26.00 -20.89
CA GLN A 293 24.73 -26.57 -21.44
C GLN A 293 23.87 -27.11 -20.30
N LYS A 294 22.59 -26.72 -20.29
CA LYS A 294 21.63 -27.06 -19.22
C LYS A 294 20.22 -27.24 -19.76
N VAL A 295 19.48 -28.14 -19.14
CA VAL A 295 18.08 -28.42 -19.45
C VAL A 295 17.24 -28.19 -18.20
N LYS A 296 16.14 -27.45 -18.34
CA LYS A 296 15.21 -27.19 -17.24
C LYS A 296 14.36 -28.43 -16.99
N VAL A 297 14.43 -28.99 -15.78
CA VAL A 297 13.69 -30.19 -15.38
C VAL A 297 12.39 -29.81 -14.68
N LYS A 298 12.43 -28.86 -13.75
CA LYS A 298 11.26 -28.38 -13.01
C LYS A 298 11.15 -26.86 -13.05
N LYS A 299 9.93 -26.35 -13.11
CA LYS A 299 9.63 -24.92 -13.09
C LYS A 299 9.84 -24.34 -11.69
N GLU A 300 10.08 -23.03 -11.63
CA GLU A 300 10.21 -22.30 -10.37
C GLU A 300 8.84 -22.28 -9.67
N THR A 301 8.84 -22.48 -8.35
CA THR A 301 7.64 -22.41 -7.51
C THR A 301 7.80 -21.31 -6.48
N THR A 302 6.75 -20.98 -5.74
CA THR A 302 6.84 -20.01 -4.64
C THR A 302 7.86 -20.47 -3.59
N ASN A 303 7.87 -21.78 -3.30
CA ASN A 303 8.63 -22.39 -2.20
C ASN A 303 10.02 -22.88 -2.59
N GLY A 304 10.39 -22.86 -3.87
CA GLY A 304 11.69 -23.39 -4.30
C GLY A 304 12.15 -22.85 -5.66
N PRO A 305 13.46 -22.89 -5.92
CA PRO A 305 14.01 -22.48 -7.20
C PRO A 305 13.64 -23.47 -8.32
N ALA A 306 13.79 -23.03 -9.57
CA ALA A 306 13.74 -23.96 -10.70
C ALA A 306 14.93 -24.93 -10.67
N ILE A 307 14.69 -26.19 -11.03
CA ILE A 307 15.72 -27.24 -11.04
C ILE A 307 16.19 -27.43 -12.48
N TYR A 308 17.50 -27.39 -12.66
CA TYR A 308 18.18 -27.59 -13.94
C TYR A 308 19.11 -28.78 -13.87
N LYS A 309 19.15 -29.57 -14.93
CA LYS A 309 20.14 -30.61 -15.15
C LYS A 309 21.24 -30.03 -16.03
N PHE A 310 22.43 -29.87 -15.46
CA PHE A 310 23.62 -29.47 -16.23
C PHE A 310 24.20 -30.70 -16.93
N LYS A 311 24.79 -30.49 -18.12
CA LYS A 311 25.50 -31.55 -18.81
C LYS A 311 26.65 -32.06 -17.94
N PHE A 312 26.78 -33.38 -17.82
CA PHE A 312 27.86 -33.99 -17.05
C PHE A 312 29.19 -33.80 -17.79
N GLN A 313 29.90 -32.73 -17.43
CA GLN A 313 31.20 -32.38 -17.98
C GLN A 313 32.06 -31.81 -16.85
N ARG A 314 33.29 -32.31 -16.71
CA ARG A 314 34.27 -31.74 -15.79
C ARG A 314 34.67 -30.35 -16.30
N LYS A 315 34.66 -29.36 -15.41
CA LYS A 315 35.23 -28.04 -15.70
C LYS A 315 36.75 -28.24 -15.89
N ARG A 316 37.25 -27.86 -17.06
CA ARG A 316 38.69 -27.82 -17.33
C ARG A 316 39.33 -26.71 -16.54
#